data_AF-X0SYR5-F1
#
_entry.id   AF-X0SYR5-F1
#
_cell.length_a   1.000
_cell.length_b   1.000
_cell.length_c   1.000
_cell.angle_alpha   90.00
_cell.angle_beta   90.00
_cell.angle_gamma   90.00
#
_symmetry.space_group_name_H-M   'P 1'
#
loop_
_entity.id
_entity.type
_entity.pdbx_description
1 polymer ?
#
loop_
_entity_poly.entity_id
_entity_poly.type
_entity_poly.pdbx_seq_one_letter_code
_entity_poly.pdbx_strand_id
1 'polypeptide(L)'
;MEEKTVAVQALRQAILLGQDGYKFYPEAAERTADPRGQEMFHFLADDEKLHLRTVQDQYEALSAGKGWVSFPEAVERCPEPDFGELSRAVEGVKTIDLDKPPLPAGKG
;
A
#
# COMPACT_ATOMS: atom_id res chain seq x y z
N MET A 1 -22.05 -20.62 -1.01
CA MET A 1 -21.90 -19.89 0.27
C MET A 1 -20.47 -19.96 0.82
N GLU A 2 -19.68 -21.00 0.49
CA GLU A 2 -18.25 -21.12 0.81
C GLU A 2 -17.39 -19.91 0.34
N GLU A 3 -17.59 -19.49 -0.91
CA GLU A 3 -16.76 -18.48 -1.59
C GLU A 3 -16.84 -17.09 -0.94
N LYS A 4 -18.04 -16.69 -0.50
CA LYS A 4 -18.27 -15.40 0.16
C LYS A 4 -17.50 -15.31 1.49
N THR A 5 -17.41 -16.41 2.23
CA THR A 5 -16.69 -16.47 3.50
C THR A 5 -15.18 -16.35 3.29
N VAL A 6 -14.63 -17.01 2.26
CA VAL A 6 -13.21 -16.90 1.88
C VAL A 6 -12.87 -15.47 1.46
N ALA A 7 -13.71 -14.85 0.61
CA ALA A 7 -13.50 -13.46 0.18
C ALA A 7 -13.47 -12.46 1.34
N VAL A 8 -14.42 -12.57 2.28
CA VAL A 8 -14.47 -11.71 3.47
C VAL A 8 -13.24 -11.90 4.36
N GLN A 9 -12.73 -13.14 4.51
CA GLN A 9 -11.51 -13.37 5.27
C GLN A 9 -10.26 -12.81 4.58
N ALA A 10 -10.15 -12.97 3.26
CA ALA A 10 -9.04 -12.38 2.48
C ALA A 10 -9.03 -10.85 2.59
N LEU A 11 -10.20 -10.21 2.49
CA LEU A 11 -10.33 -8.75 2.68
C LEU A 11 -9.94 -8.33 4.10
N ARG A 12 -10.34 -9.07 5.12
CA ARG A 12 -9.92 -8.80 6.51
C ARG A 12 -8.40 -8.90 6.67
N GLN A 13 -7.75 -9.88 6.05
CA GLN A 13 -6.29 -10.00 6.08
C GLN A 13 -5.61 -8.84 5.34
N ALA A 14 -6.14 -8.43 4.20
CA ALA A 14 -5.63 -7.28 3.45
C ALA A 14 -5.75 -5.97 4.25
N ILE A 15 -6.84 -5.76 4.99
CA ILE A 15 -7.00 -4.60 5.89
C ILE A 15 -5.91 -4.60 6.98
N LEU A 16 -5.65 -5.75 7.61
CA LEU A 16 -4.61 -5.85 8.65
C LEU A 16 -3.23 -5.55 8.07
N LEU A 17 -2.90 -6.13 6.90
CA LEU A 17 -1.63 -5.90 6.23
C LEU A 17 -1.44 -4.41 5.88
N GLY A 18 -2.46 -3.78 5.30
CA GLY A 18 -2.39 -2.36 4.94
C GLY A 18 -2.28 -1.46 6.17
N GLN A 19 -2.94 -1.80 7.30
CA GLN A 19 -2.81 -1.05 8.55
C GLN A 19 -1.41 -1.17 9.15
N ASP A 20 -0.79 -2.35 9.04
CA ASP A 20 0.58 -2.57 9.48
C ASP A 20 1.57 -1.83 8.57
N GLY A 21 1.39 -1.89 7.25
CA GLY A 21 2.17 -1.13 6.27
C GLY A 21 2.08 0.39 6.49
N TYR A 22 0.86 0.90 6.67
CA TYR A 22 0.62 2.33 6.93
C TYR A 22 1.34 2.86 8.18
N LYS A 23 1.47 2.03 9.22
CA LYS A 23 2.24 2.38 10.42
C LYS A 23 3.74 2.20 10.22
N PHE A 24 4.14 1.14 9.52
CA PHE A 24 5.53 0.77 9.32
C PHE A 24 6.29 1.75 8.44
N TYR A 25 5.69 2.19 7.32
CA TYR A 25 6.39 2.98 6.32
C TYR A 25 6.85 4.36 6.81
N PRO A 26 6.06 5.15 7.57
CA PRO A 26 6.55 6.39 8.18
C PRO A 26 7.76 6.16 9.09
N GLU A 27 7.72 5.12 9.94
CA GLU A 27 8.86 4.80 10.79
C GLU A 27 10.09 4.33 9.98
N ALA A 28 9.87 3.63 8.86
CA ALA A 28 10.93 3.25 7.96
C ALA A 28 11.56 4.47 7.26
N ALA A 29 10.75 5.47 6.90
CA ALA A 29 11.24 6.75 6.37
C ALA A 29 12.14 7.46 7.39
N GLU A 30 11.71 7.56 8.66
CA GLU A 30 12.50 8.19 9.73
C GLU A 30 13.87 7.52 9.96
N ARG A 31 13.96 6.21 9.75
CA ARG A 31 15.19 5.42 9.92
C ARG A 31 16.07 5.38 8.67
N THR A 32 15.62 5.95 7.55
CA THR A 32 16.33 5.89 6.26
C THR A 32 17.19 7.14 6.06
N ALA A 33 18.46 6.96 5.71
CA ALA A 33 19.38 8.09 5.52
C ALA A 33 19.34 8.68 4.09
N ASP A 34 19.02 7.87 3.07
CA ASP A 34 18.91 8.35 1.68
C ASP A 34 17.57 9.10 1.53
N PRO A 35 17.58 10.39 1.15
CA PRO A 35 16.35 11.18 1.00
C PRO A 35 15.32 10.55 0.05
N ARG A 36 15.75 9.87 -1.01
CA ARG A 36 14.84 9.19 -1.95
C ARG A 36 14.23 7.95 -1.34
N GLY A 37 14.98 7.26 -0.48
CA GLY A 37 14.44 6.15 0.31
C GLY A 37 13.37 6.62 1.29
N GLN A 38 13.54 7.80 1.90
CA GLN A 38 12.51 8.43 2.74
C GLN A 38 11.25 8.76 1.94
N GLU A 39 11.41 9.42 0.78
CA GLU A 39 10.30 9.75 -0.12
C GLU A 39 9.56 8.50 -0.59
N MET A 40 10.28 7.43 -0.95
CA MET A 40 9.68 6.15 -1.33
C MET A 40 8.84 5.56 -0.20
N PHE A 41 9.32 5.59 1.04
CA PHE A 41 8.53 5.08 2.17
C PHE A 41 7.31 5.95 2.48
N HIS A 42 7.43 7.27 2.39
CA HIS A 42 6.26 8.15 2.52
C HIS A 42 5.21 7.88 1.43
N PHE A 43 5.66 7.66 0.19
CA PHE A 43 4.80 7.27 -0.91
C PHE A 43 4.06 5.95 -0.62
N LEU A 44 4.78 4.90 -0.17
CA LEU A 44 4.15 3.63 0.19
C LEU A 44 3.14 3.78 1.33
N ALA A 45 3.40 4.65 2.32
CA ALA A 45 2.44 4.95 3.37
C ALA A 45 1.15 5.58 2.81
N ASP A 46 1.27 6.48 1.84
CA ASP A 46 0.10 7.11 1.22
C ASP A 46 -0.67 6.15 0.30
N ASP A 47 0.02 5.25 -0.39
CA ASP A 47 -0.58 4.18 -1.19
C ASP A 47 -1.41 3.21 -0.32
N GLU A 48 -0.90 2.84 0.87
CA GLU A 48 -1.65 2.02 1.83
C GLU A 48 -2.94 2.69 2.31
N LYS A 49 -3.01 4.03 2.41
CA LYS A 49 -4.27 4.72 2.74
C LYS A 49 -5.34 4.49 1.68
N LEU A 50 -4.95 4.55 0.40
CA LEU A 50 -5.84 4.36 -0.73
C LEU A 50 -6.31 2.89 -0.79
N HIS A 51 -5.38 1.95 -0.67
CA HIS A 51 -5.67 0.52 -0.61
C HIS A 51 -6.61 0.18 0.53
N LEU A 52 -6.35 0.69 1.74
CA LEU A 52 -7.19 0.46 2.92
C LEU A 52 -8.63 0.91 2.68
N ARG A 53 -8.85 2.10 2.11
CA ARG A 53 -10.21 2.58 1.78
C ARG A 53 -10.93 1.64 0.83
N THR A 54 -10.28 1.26 -0.27
CA THR A 54 -10.89 0.39 -1.28
C THR A 54 -11.24 -0.99 -0.70
N VAL A 55 -10.31 -1.60 0.05
CA VAL A 55 -10.53 -2.93 0.66
C VAL A 55 -11.60 -2.86 1.76
N GLN A 56 -11.66 -1.78 2.54
CA GLN A 56 -12.68 -1.56 3.56
C GLN A 56 -14.09 -1.46 2.95
N ASP A 57 -14.24 -0.68 1.87
CA ASP A 57 -15.52 -0.54 1.15
C ASP A 57 -16.01 -1.89 0.62
N GLN A 58 -15.10 -2.71 0.07
CA GLN A 58 -15.42 -4.08 -0.40
C GLN A 58 -15.81 -5.01 0.75
N TYR A 59 -15.06 -4.94 1.87
CA TYR A 59 -15.34 -5.75 3.06
C TYR A 59 -16.73 -5.44 3.63
N GLU A 60 -17.08 -4.16 3.73
CA GLU A 60 -18.37 -3.70 4.25
C GLU A 60 -19.53 -4.13 3.35
N ALA A 61 -19.40 -3.94 2.04
CA ALA A 61 -20.42 -4.33 1.07
C ALA A 61 -20.68 -5.84 1.09
N LEU A 62 -19.63 -6.67 1.08
CA LEU A 62 -19.76 -8.12 1.13
C LEU A 62 -20.29 -8.62 2.48
N SER A 63 -19.83 -8.04 3.59
CA SER A 63 -20.31 -8.37 4.93
C SER A 63 -21.79 -8.03 5.10
N ALA A 64 -22.24 -6.91 4.50
CA ALA A 64 -23.66 -6.52 4.46
C ALA A 64 -24.49 -7.31 3.43
N GLY A 65 -23.88 -8.18 2.62
CA GLY A 65 -24.56 -8.96 1.59
C GLY A 65 -24.99 -8.17 0.36
N LYS A 66 -24.41 -6.98 0.14
CA LYS A 66 -24.67 -6.11 -1.01
C LYS A 66 -23.93 -6.54 -2.28
N GLY A 67 -23.01 -7.52 -2.18
CA GLY A 67 -22.14 -7.94 -3.27
C GLY A 67 -20.86 -7.12 -3.35
N TRP A 68 -20.08 -7.31 -4.41
CA TRP A 68 -18.87 -6.53 -4.68
C TRP A 68 -19.24 -5.11 -5.16
N VAL A 69 -18.46 -4.12 -4.73
CA VAL A 69 -18.58 -2.73 -5.21
C VAL A 69 -17.82 -2.58 -6.53
N SER A 70 -18.34 -1.81 -7.47
CA SER A 70 -17.70 -1.62 -8.78
C SER A 70 -16.50 -0.65 -8.70
N PHE A 71 -15.50 -0.85 -9.56
CA PHE A 71 -14.30 0.00 -9.64
C PHE A 71 -14.61 1.50 -9.89
N PRO A 72 -15.60 1.89 -10.73
CA PRO A 72 -15.98 3.30 -10.88
C PRO A 72 -16.44 3.95 -9.57
N GLU A 73 -17.19 3.23 -8.72
CA GLU A 73 -17.63 3.71 -7.40
C GLU A 73 -16.47 3.83 -6.40
N ALA A 74 -15.50 2.92 -6.46
CA ALA A 74 -14.32 2.94 -5.60
C ALA A 74 -13.33 4.06 -5.99
N VAL A 75 -13.16 4.30 -7.29
CA VAL A 75 -12.25 5.34 -7.84
C VAL A 75 -12.83 6.75 -7.73
N GLU A 76 -14.15 6.96 -7.89
CA GLU A 76 -14.78 8.28 -7.67
C GLU A 76 -14.62 8.79 -6.23
N ARG A 77 -14.50 7.88 -5.26
CA ARG A 77 -14.28 8.23 -3.84
C ARG A 77 -12.84 8.58 -3.51
N CYS A 78 -11.88 8.23 -4.37
CA CYS A 78 -10.47 8.53 -4.15
C CYS A 78 -9.71 8.55 -5.48
N PRO A 79 -9.41 9.74 -6.04
CA PRO A 79 -8.67 9.81 -7.29
C PRO A 79 -7.28 9.17 -7.12
N GLU A 80 -6.86 8.41 -8.14
CA GLU A 80 -5.52 7.84 -8.26
C GLU A 80 -4.46 8.95 -8.11
N PRO A 81 -3.31 8.66 -7.46
CA PRO A 81 -2.16 9.54 -7.56
C PRO A 81 -1.66 9.63 -9.02
N ASP A 82 -1.18 10.81 -9.43
CA ASP A 82 -0.61 11.01 -10.77
C ASP A 82 0.72 10.27 -10.91
N PHE A 83 0.69 9.06 -11.49
CA PHE A 83 1.87 8.27 -11.81
C PHE A 83 2.88 8.99 -12.74
N GLY A 84 2.46 10.04 -13.45
CA GLY A 84 3.32 10.88 -14.28
C GLY A 84 4.26 11.79 -13.47
N GLU A 85 3.87 12.17 -12.25
CA GLU A 85 4.76 12.86 -11.30
C GLU A 85 5.84 11.89 -10.76
N LEU A 86 5.44 10.66 -10.49
CA LEU A 86 6.32 9.60 -9.96
C LEU A 86 7.43 9.21 -10.94
N SER A 87 7.11 9.07 -12.22
CA SER A 87 8.11 8.79 -13.28
C SER A 87 9.21 9.86 -13.32
N ARG A 88 8.85 11.13 -13.14
CA ARG A 88 9.81 12.25 -13.18
C ARG A 88 10.65 12.34 -11.92
N ALA A 89 10.10 11.94 -10.77
CA ALA A 89 10.84 11.88 -9.50
C ALA A 89 11.89 10.75 -9.46
N VAL A 90 11.72 9.68 -10.25
CA VAL A 90 12.63 8.52 -10.28
C VAL A 90 13.55 8.45 -11.51
N GLU A 91 13.41 9.36 -12.46
CA GLU A 91 14.31 9.47 -13.63
C GLU A 91 15.75 9.75 -13.18
N GLY A 92 16.60 8.72 -13.19
CA GLY A 92 18.01 8.79 -12.78
C GLY A 92 18.39 7.85 -11.62
N VAL A 93 17.42 7.14 -11.04
CA VAL A 93 17.68 6.11 -10.02
C VAL A 93 18.10 4.81 -10.72
N LYS A 94 19.37 4.40 -10.56
CA LYS A 94 19.81 3.06 -10.96
C LYS A 94 19.05 2.03 -10.11
N THR A 95 18.42 1.07 -10.77
CA THR A 95 17.62 -0.01 -10.18
C THR A 95 18.32 -0.62 -8.96
N ILE A 96 17.56 -0.88 -7.90
CA ILE A 96 18.03 -1.63 -6.74
C ILE A 96 18.23 -3.08 -7.20
N ASP A 97 19.46 -3.57 -7.12
CA ASP A 97 19.80 -4.97 -7.39
C ASP A 97 19.30 -5.82 -6.22
N LEU A 98 18.15 -6.49 -6.41
CA LEU A 98 17.49 -7.30 -5.39
C LEU A 98 18.25 -8.61 -5.06
N ASP A 99 19.26 -8.97 -5.86
CA ASP A 99 20.16 -10.10 -5.57
C ASP A 99 21.31 -9.69 -4.64
N LYS A 100 21.46 -8.39 -4.34
CA LYS A 100 22.45 -7.89 -3.40
C LYS A 100 21.98 -8.11 -1.96
N PRO A 101 22.75 -8.82 -1.10
CA PRO A 101 22.35 -9.04 0.28
C PRO A 101 22.24 -7.70 1.02
N PRO A 102 21.29 -7.58 1.97
CA PRO A 102 21.08 -6.34 2.72
C PRO A 102 22.38 -5.92 3.41
N LEU A 103 22.65 -4.60 3.41
CA LEU A 103 23.81 -4.05 4.11
C LEU A 103 23.79 -4.52 5.57
N PRO A 104 24.94 -4.96 6.12
CA PRO A 104 24.97 -5.44 7.49
C PRO A 104 24.51 -4.31 8.41
N ALA A 105 23.62 -4.65 9.36
CA ALA A 105 23.21 -3.74 10.41
C ALA A 105 24.47 -3.14 11.06
N GLY A 106 24.64 -1.83 10.91
CA GLY A 106 25.78 -1.11 11.49
C GLY A 106 25.85 -1.43 12.96
N LYS A 107 26.98 -2.00 13.40
CA LYS A 107 27.22 -2.26 14.81
C LYS A 107 27.38 -0.91 15.51
N GLY A 108 26.48 -0.63 16.45
CA GLY A 108 26.74 0.34 17.52
C GLY A 108 27.81 -0.15 18.47
#